data_AF-A0A938LNI2-F1
#
_entry.id   AF-A0A938LNI2-F1
#
_cell.length_a   1.000
_cell.length_b   1.000
_cell.length_c   1.000
_cell.angle_alpha   90.00
_cell.angle_beta   90.00
_cell.angle_gamma   90.00
#
_symmetry.space_group_name_H-M   'P 1'
#
loop_
_entity.id
_entity.type
_entity.pdbx_description
1 polymer ?
#
loop_
_entity_poly.entity_id
_entity_poly.type
_entity_poly.pdbx_seq_one_letter_code
_entity_poly.pdbx_strand_id
1 'polypeptide(L)'
;MRMRSARYAMIGILLAVGTVAAAVPNENSALGINLAGVTYWSSEIVFVDLFRHAQTFKSQAPGKGYAQGGPLDLTADGWVRSLHGDGHFADSIILSRPKLGYPAGVYTCLYEGKGKIQFARRTKVVEEAPGQIKVQVNNDLDLLTLRITEIDPADPVRDIRVILPGFETTYWDQPFHPDFLRRWEKFKVLRFMDLQRTNNSKQTQWSDRPAPQMQTQGSEAGVALEYLIQLANALDADPWFCMPHLATDDYIRHFAG
;
A
#
# COMPACT_ATOMS: atom_id res chain seq x y z
N MET A 1 -56.53 -47.89 -48.74
CA MET A 1 -55.41 -46.91 -48.75
C MET A 1 -55.69 -45.83 -47.69
N ARG A 2 -55.15 -45.98 -46.48
CA ARG A 2 -55.18 -44.97 -45.40
C ARG A 2 -53.86 -45.08 -44.64
N MET A 3 -52.95 -44.13 -44.88
CA MET A 3 -51.69 -43.98 -44.16
C MET A 3 -51.96 -43.48 -42.75
N ARG A 4 -51.38 -44.13 -41.73
CA ARG A 4 -51.26 -43.61 -40.38
C ARG A 4 -49.90 -42.91 -40.25
N SER A 5 -49.94 -41.63 -39.88
CA SER A 5 -48.77 -40.81 -39.58
C SER A 5 -48.17 -41.19 -38.22
N ALA A 6 -46.88 -41.50 -38.19
CA ALA A 6 -46.13 -41.68 -36.95
C ALA A 6 -45.60 -40.31 -36.48
N ARG A 7 -45.91 -39.93 -35.24
CA ARG A 7 -45.35 -38.75 -34.58
C ARG A 7 -44.03 -39.15 -33.91
N TYR A 8 -42.92 -38.55 -34.33
CA TYR A 8 -41.64 -38.64 -33.63
C TYR A 8 -41.67 -37.75 -32.39
N ALA A 9 -41.45 -38.33 -31.21
CA ALA A 9 -41.17 -37.57 -29.99
C ALA A 9 -39.66 -37.31 -29.92
N MET A 10 -39.28 -36.04 -30.08
CA MET A 10 -37.90 -35.58 -29.92
C MET A 10 -37.66 -35.32 -28.43
N ILE A 11 -36.89 -36.17 -27.76
CA ILE A 11 -36.45 -35.96 -26.38
C ILE A 11 -35.26 -35.01 -26.42
N GLY A 12 -35.49 -33.75 -26.06
CA GLY A 12 -34.42 -32.78 -25.83
C GLY A 12 -33.78 -33.03 -24.47
N ILE A 13 -32.52 -33.44 -24.45
CA ILE A 13 -31.70 -33.47 -23.23
C ILE A 13 -31.25 -32.03 -22.96
N LEU A 14 -31.83 -31.39 -21.94
CA LEU A 14 -31.25 -30.17 -21.36
C LEU A 14 -30.03 -30.57 -20.53
N LEU A 15 -28.83 -30.29 -21.04
CA LEU A 15 -27.61 -30.24 -20.25
C LEU A 15 -27.63 -28.93 -19.45
N ALA A 16 -28.01 -29.02 -18.17
CA ALA A 16 -27.80 -27.92 -17.23
C ALA A 16 -26.31 -27.81 -16.93
N VAL A 17 -25.64 -26.84 -17.56
CA VAL A 17 -24.29 -26.44 -17.17
C VAL A 17 -24.43 -25.60 -15.91
N GLY A 18 -24.33 -26.24 -14.74
CA GLY A 18 -24.26 -25.53 -13.48
C GLY A 18 -22.95 -24.77 -13.40
N THR A 19 -23.00 -23.43 -13.40
CA THR A 19 -21.87 -22.60 -12.99
C THR A 19 -21.65 -22.83 -11.49
N VAL A 20 -20.62 -23.59 -11.13
CA VAL A 20 -20.18 -23.63 -9.73
C VAL A 20 -19.56 -22.27 -9.44
N ALA A 21 -20.24 -21.46 -8.62
CA ALA A 21 -19.65 -20.24 -8.10
C ALA A 21 -18.37 -20.62 -7.35
N ALA A 22 -17.26 -19.93 -7.64
CA ALA A 22 -16.02 -20.14 -6.91
C ALA A 22 -16.28 -19.87 -5.43
N ALA A 23 -15.83 -20.78 -4.55
CA ALA A 23 -15.91 -20.55 -3.11
C ALA A 23 -15.23 -19.22 -2.78
N VAL A 24 -15.94 -18.38 -2.02
CA VAL A 24 -15.43 -17.08 -1.61
C VAL A 24 -14.37 -17.33 -0.52
N PRO A 25 -13.27 -16.54 -0.45
CA PRO A 25 -12.35 -16.61 0.69
C PRO A 25 -13.13 -16.63 2.02
N ASN A 26 -12.60 -17.32 3.03
CA ASN A 26 -13.14 -17.40 4.40
C ASN A 26 -14.61 -17.80 4.62
N GLU A 27 -15.38 -18.25 3.62
CA GLU A 27 -16.84 -18.46 3.68
C GLU A 27 -17.34 -19.26 4.91
N ASN A 28 -16.54 -20.21 5.39
CA ASN A 28 -16.87 -21.05 6.56
C ASN A 28 -15.95 -20.81 7.78
N SER A 29 -15.23 -19.70 7.82
CA SER A 29 -14.28 -19.41 8.91
C SER A 29 -14.99 -18.78 10.12
N ALA A 30 -14.82 -19.39 11.28
CA ALA A 30 -15.27 -18.84 12.56
C ALA A 30 -14.19 -18.01 13.28
N LEU A 31 -13.05 -17.75 12.63
CA LEU A 31 -11.89 -17.13 13.25
C LEU A 31 -11.77 -15.64 12.89
N GLY A 32 -11.43 -14.85 13.91
CA GLY A 32 -11.01 -13.47 13.76
C GLY A 32 -9.53 -13.29 14.10
N ILE A 33 -8.89 -12.30 13.49
CA ILE A 33 -7.51 -11.94 13.78
C ILE A 33 -7.29 -10.43 13.75
N ASN A 34 -6.32 -9.97 14.52
CA ASN A 34 -5.83 -8.60 14.44
C ASN A 34 -4.62 -8.55 13.51
N LEU A 35 -4.68 -7.75 12.45
CA LEU A 35 -3.58 -7.58 11.51
C LEU A 35 -2.53 -6.63 12.07
N ALA A 36 -1.25 -6.95 11.84
CA ALA A 36 -0.14 -6.10 12.24
C ALA A 36 -0.10 -4.79 11.43
N GLY A 37 0.46 -3.74 12.03
CA GLY A 37 0.59 -2.44 11.39
C GLY A 37 1.60 -2.42 10.22
N VAL A 38 1.44 -1.40 9.38
CA VAL A 38 2.38 -1.10 8.28
C VAL A 38 3.42 -0.11 8.77
N THR A 39 4.69 -0.36 8.43
CA THR A 39 5.84 0.49 8.73
C THR A 39 7.07 0.00 7.96
N TYR A 40 8.17 0.77 7.96
CA TYR A 40 9.35 0.41 7.17
C TYR A 40 10.08 -0.81 7.73
N TRP A 41 9.77 -1.26 8.94
CA TRP A 41 10.28 -2.51 9.52
C TRP A 41 9.21 -3.61 9.56
N SER A 42 8.15 -3.50 8.74
CA SER A 42 7.17 -4.56 8.58
C SER A 42 7.85 -5.86 8.12
N SER A 43 7.53 -6.96 8.80
CA SER A 43 8.02 -8.29 8.42
C SER A 43 7.36 -8.82 7.14
N GLU A 44 6.19 -8.31 6.80
CA GLU A 44 5.38 -8.70 5.66
C GLU A 44 5.28 -7.54 4.67
N ILE A 45 5.22 -7.87 3.38
CA ILE A 45 4.95 -6.91 2.33
C ILE A 45 3.44 -6.86 2.13
N VAL A 46 2.79 -5.81 2.62
CA VAL A 46 1.34 -5.61 2.54
C VAL A 46 0.93 -5.09 1.17
N PHE A 47 1.64 -4.07 0.69
CA PHE A 47 1.36 -3.37 -0.56
C PHE A 47 2.34 -3.72 -1.67
N VAL A 48 1.86 -3.78 -2.92
CA VAL A 48 2.72 -3.91 -4.12
C VAL A 48 3.41 -2.60 -4.51
N ASP A 49 2.88 -1.47 -4.05
CA ASP A 49 3.61 -0.22 -3.93
C ASP A 49 4.35 -0.20 -2.59
N LEU A 50 5.64 -0.54 -2.61
CA LEU A 50 6.44 -0.63 -1.38
C LEU A 50 6.58 0.72 -0.67
N PHE A 51 6.45 1.84 -1.38
CA PHE A 51 6.58 3.16 -0.77
C PHE A 51 5.49 3.42 0.29
N ARG A 52 4.39 2.66 0.27
CA ARG A 52 3.37 2.69 1.32
C ARG A 52 3.83 2.21 2.69
N HIS A 53 4.93 1.47 2.76
CA HIS A 53 5.56 1.07 4.03
C HIS A 53 6.51 2.13 4.57
N ALA A 54 6.90 3.11 3.74
CA ALA A 54 8.02 3.98 4.04
C ALA A 54 7.81 4.77 5.34
N GLN A 55 8.87 5.12 6.05
CA GLN A 55 8.75 6.18 7.05
C GLN A 55 8.49 7.54 6.38
N THR A 56 8.02 8.49 7.17
CA THR A 56 8.02 9.89 6.76
C THR A 56 9.44 10.37 6.48
N PHE A 57 9.59 11.28 5.52
CA PHE A 57 10.87 11.87 5.18
C PHE A 57 11.58 12.45 6.42
N LYS A 58 12.91 12.27 6.47
CA LYS A 58 13.80 12.81 7.49
C LYS A 58 14.83 13.71 6.84
N SER A 59 15.02 14.92 7.38
CA SER A 59 16.06 15.84 6.94
C SER A 59 17.44 15.31 7.31
N GLN A 60 18.34 15.30 6.34
CA GLN A 60 19.74 14.96 6.51
C GLN A 60 20.60 16.17 6.16
N ALA A 61 21.70 16.35 6.89
CA ALA A 61 22.63 17.45 6.69
C ALA A 61 24.08 16.95 6.72
N PRO A 62 25.00 17.56 5.95
CA PRO A 62 26.41 17.22 6.02
C PRO A 62 26.96 17.32 7.45
N GLY A 63 27.68 16.28 7.89
CA GLY A 63 28.32 16.25 9.22
C GLY A 63 27.37 16.06 10.41
N LYS A 64 26.07 15.82 10.19
CA LYS A 64 25.09 15.53 11.25
C LYS A 64 24.71 14.05 11.30
N GLY A 65 24.15 13.63 12.44
CA GLY A 65 23.58 12.29 12.58
C GLY A 65 22.31 12.12 11.76
N TYR A 66 21.82 10.88 11.69
CA TYR A 66 20.60 10.56 10.96
C TYR A 66 19.41 11.37 11.47
N ALA A 67 18.63 11.95 10.56
CA ALA A 67 17.43 12.75 10.85
C ALA A 67 17.70 14.03 11.67
N GLN A 68 18.95 14.51 11.71
CA GLN A 68 19.36 15.73 12.43
C GLN A 68 19.60 16.93 11.50
N GLY A 69 19.03 16.93 10.30
CA GLY A 69 19.15 18.04 9.34
C GLY A 69 18.18 19.20 9.58
N GLY A 70 17.51 19.28 10.72
CA GLY A 70 16.52 20.31 11.01
C GLY A 70 15.12 20.05 10.41
N PRO A 71 14.21 21.03 10.48
CA PRO A 71 12.86 20.88 9.96
C PRO A 71 12.83 20.72 8.43
N LEU A 72 11.91 19.90 7.93
CA LEU A 72 11.57 19.83 6.50
C LEU A 72 10.39 20.75 6.20
N ASP A 73 10.45 21.41 5.04
CA ASP A 73 9.30 22.07 4.43
C ASP A 73 8.50 21.01 3.66
N LEU A 74 7.31 20.67 4.19
CA LEU A 74 6.46 19.61 3.67
C LEU A 74 5.12 20.16 3.18
N THR A 75 4.53 19.48 2.21
CA THR A 75 3.11 19.61 1.86
C THR A 75 2.23 18.97 2.93
N ALA A 76 0.92 19.23 2.90
CA ALA A 76 -0.03 18.69 3.89
C ALA A 76 -0.12 17.14 3.84
N ASP A 77 0.12 16.56 2.67
CA ASP A 77 0.21 15.13 2.41
C ASP A 77 1.61 14.54 2.67
N GLY A 78 2.58 15.35 3.12
CA GLY A 78 3.88 14.89 3.62
C GLY A 78 5.00 14.79 2.58
N TRP A 79 4.79 15.29 1.36
CA TRP A 79 5.85 15.39 0.35
C TRP A 79 6.78 16.57 0.65
N VAL A 80 8.04 16.46 0.23
CA VAL A 80 9.02 17.54 0.41
C VAL A 80 8.70 18.66 -0.58
N ARG A 81 8.51 19.88 -0.09
CA ARG A 81 8.23 21.05 -0.92
C ARG A 81 9.53 21.75 -1.34
N SER A 82 10.50 21.85 -0.43
CA SER A 82 11.80 22.47 -0.68
C SER A 82 12.89 21.88 0.23
N LEU A 83 14.15 22.11 -0.13
CA LEU A 83 15.33 21.72 0.66
C LEU A 83 16.12 22.97 1.06
N HIS A 84 16.75 22.95 2.24
CA HIS A 84 17.49 24.09 2.82
C HIS A 84 18.76 24.49 2.03
N GLY A 85 19.16 23.75 1.00
CA GLY A 85 20.44 23.94 0.30
C GLY A 85 21.63 23.32 1.05
N ASP A 86 22.86 23.66 0.67
CA ASP A 86 24.11 23.24 1.34
C ASP A 86 24.30 21.72 1.53
N GLY A 87 23.83 20.92 0.56
CA GLY A 87 23.93 19.46 0.61
C GLY A 87 22.94 18.79 1.57
N HIS A 88 21.93 19.51 2.06
CA HIS A 88 20.78 18.88 2.72
C HIS A 88 20.01 18.00 1.73
N PHE A 89 19.45 16.92 2.23
CA PHE A 89 18.58 16.04 1.47
C PHE A 89 17.50 15.44 2.35
N ALA A 90 16.39 15.05 1.76
CA ALA A 90 15.35 14.29 2.44
C ALA A 90 15.56 12.80 2.19
N ASP A 91 15.55 11.99 3.24
CA ASP A 91 15.75 10.53 3.17
C ASP A 91 14.54 9.81 3.77
N SER A 92 14.11 8.75 3.11
CA SER A 92 13.09 7.83 3.62
C SER A 92 13.56 6.39 3.49
N ILE A 93 13.41 5.63 4.57
CA ILE A 93 13.52 4.18 4.53
C ILE A 93 12.19 3.64 4.02
N ILE A 94 12.22 2.94 2.90
CA ILE A 94 11.04 2.32 2.28
C ILE A 94 10.68 1.06 3.05
N LEU A 95 11.65 0.15 3.19
CA LEU A 95 11.48 -1.09 3.92
C LEU A 95 12.85 -1.57 4.44
N SER A 96 12.85 -2.37 5.49
CA SER A 96 14.02 -2.90 6.18
C SER A 96 13.75 -4.36 6.52
N ARG A 97 14.59 -5.26 5.99
CA ARG A 97 14.63 -6.70 6.28
C ARG A 97 13.25 -7.36 6.38
N PRO A 98 12.41 -7.35 5.32
CA PRO A 98 11.20 -8.17 5.30
C PRO A 98 11.56 -9.65 5.51
N LYS A 99 10.71 -10.38 6.22
CA LYS A 99 11.04 -11.74 6.72
C LYS A 99 11.32 -12.75 5.62
N LEU A 100 10.66 -12.61 4.48
CA LEU A 100 10.83 -13.49 3.32
C LEU A 100 11.84 -12.93 2.29
N GLY A 101 12.54 -11.83 2.63
CA GLY A 101 13.37 -11.09 1.70
C GLY A 101 12.56 -10.20 0.76
N TYR A 102 13.28 -9.42 -0.04
CA TYR A 102 12.67 -8.63 -1.12
C TYR A 102 12.36 -9.53 -2.31
N PRO A 103 11.20 -9.38 -2.99
CA PRO A 103 11.01 -9.94 -4.33
C PRO A 103 12.15 -9.47 -5.25
N ALA A 104 13.03 -10.36 -5.71
CA ALA A 104 14.12 -9.92 -6.56
C ALA A 104 13.58 -9.49 -7.93
N GLY A 105 14.11 -8.39 -8.49
CA GLY A 105 13.72 -7.92 -9.81
C GLY A 105 13.91 -6.43 -10.03
N VAL A 106 13.40 -5.95 -11.16
CA VAL A 106 13.42 -4.53 -11.52
C VAL A 106 12.15 -3.89 -11.00
N TYR A 107 12.28 -2.99 -10.04
CA TYR A 107 11.17 -2.24 -9.47
C TYR A 107 10.96 -0.98 -10.27
N THR A 108 9.72 -0.55 -10.40
CA THR A 108 9.36 0.68 -11.09
C THR A 108 9.02 1.76 -10.08
N CYS A 109 9.89 2.75 -9.94
CA CYS A 109 9.61 3.97 -9.21
C CYS A 109 8.91 4.97 -10.13
N LEU A 110 7.67 5.35 -9.82
CA LEU A 110 6.92 6.40 -10.48
C LEU A 110 6.87 7.62 -9.58
N TYR A 111 6.96 8.83 -10.13
CA TYR A 111 6.82 10.08 -9.39
C TYR A 111 6.37 11.21 -10.29
N GLU A 112 5.81 12.26 -9.69
CA GLU A 112 5.55 13.53 -10.37
C GLU A 112 6.55 14.60 -9.93
N GLY A 113 6.69 15.64 -10.74
CA GLY A 113 7.53 16.80 -10.45
C GLY A 113 8.99 16.66 -10.87
N LYS A 114 9.79 17.65 -10.49
CA LYS A 114 11.19 17.80 -10.90
C LYS A 114 12.11 17.78 -9.69
N GLY A 115 13.13 16.96 -9.80
CA GLY A 115 14.14 16.78 -8.77
C GLY A 115 14.98 15.55 -9.05
N LYS A 116 15.81 15.19 -8.07
CA LYS A 116 16.72 14.06 -8.17
C LYS A 116 16.46 13.07 -7.05
N ILE A 117 16.03 11.88 -7.44
CA ILE A 117 15.81 10.74 -6.56
C ILE A 117 17.04 9.83 -6.64
N GLN A 118 17.48 9.32 -5.50
CA GLN A 118 18.51 8.27 -5.44
C GLN A 118 18.06 7.12 -4.55
N PHE A 119 18.44 5.91 -4.91
CA PHE A 119 18.16 4.69 -4.15
C PHE A 119 19.38 4.22 -3.34
N ALA A 120 19.16 3.27 -2.43
CA ALA A 120 20.20 2.67 -1.62
C ALA A 120 21.39 2.15 -2.45
N ARG A 121 22.62 2.28 -1.94
CA ARG A 121 23.87 1.95 -2.66
C ARG A 121 23.98 0.50 -3.17
N ARG A 122 23.25 -0.44 -2.57
CA ARG A 122 23.20 -1.86 -2.98
C ARG A 122 22.12 -2.15 -4.03
N THR A 123 21.47 -1.12 -4.55
CA THR A 123 20.57 -1.21 -5.71
C THR A 123 21.28 -0.72 -6.97
N LYS A 124 20.75 -1.05 -8.14
CA LYS A 124 21.29 -0.56 -9.43
C LYS A 124 20.17 0.07 -10.25
N VAL A 125 20.26 1.37 -10.53
CA VAL A 125 19.39 2.02 -11.52
C VAL A 125 19.70 1.40 -12.89
N VAL A 126 18.67 0.89 -13.56
CA VAL A 126 18.77 0.26 -14.89
C VAL A 126 18.24 1.17 -15.99
N GLU A 127 17.29 2.05 -15.65
CA GLU A 127 16.69 3.02 -16.56
C GLU A 127 16.21 4.22 -15.75
N GLU A 128 16.38 5.43 -16.27
CA GLU A 128 15.92 6.67 -15.63
C GLU A 128 15.40 7.61 -16.72
N ALA A 129 14.16 8.05 -16.55
CA ALA A 129 13.48 9.03 -17.38
C ALA A 129 12.69 9.98 -16.46
N PRO A 130 12.32 11.19 -16.92
CA PRO A 130 11.47 12.07 -16.14
C PRO A 130 10.19 11.36 -15.68
N GLY A 131 9.96 11.32 -14.36
CA GLY A 131 8.80 10.68 -13.73
C GLY A 131 8.88 9.16 -13.55
N GLN A 132 9.98 8.51 -13.99
CA GLN A 132 10.15 7.07 -13.85
C GLN A 132 11.61 6.65 -13.67
N ILE A 133 11.89 5.87 -12.62
CA ILE A 133 13.18 5.22 -12.39
C ILE A 133 12.95 3.71 -12.28
N LYS A 134 13.66 2.91 -13.08
CA LYS A 134 13.71 1.46 -12.90
C LYS A 134 14.95 1.09 -12.11
N VAL A 135 14.76 0.34 -11.02
CA VAL A 135 15.84 -0.01 -10.09
C VAL A 135 15.85 -1.51 -9.83
N GLN A 136 16.99 -2.15 -10.11
CA GLN A 136 17.21 -3.56 -9.77
C GLN A 136 17.42 -3.69 -8.25
N VAL A 137 16.61 -4.57 -7.65
CA VAL A 137 16.65 -4.95 -6.24
C VAL A 137 16.93 -6.45 -6.13
N ASN A 138 17.84 -6.82 -5.24
CA ASN A 138 18.15 -8.21 -4.92
C ASN A 138 17.43 -8.63 -3.63
N ASN A 139 17.18 -9.93 -3.48
CA ASN A 139 16.46 -10.46 -2.32
C ASN A 139 17.21 -10.27 -0.99
N ASP A 140 18.53 -10.19 -1.03
CA ASP A 140 19.47 -10.07 0.10
C ASP A 140 19.75 -8.62 0.52
N LEU A 141 19.02 -7.66 -0.05
CA LEU A 141 19.07 -6.28 0.40
C LEU A 141 18.56 -6.22 1.85
N ASP A 142 19.29 -5.56 2.74
CA ASP A 142 18.83 -5.37 4.13
C ASP A 142 17.94 -4.13 4.27
N LEU A 143 18.20 -3.09 3.46
CA LEU A 143 17.59 -1.79 3.61
C LEU A 143 17.35 -1.15 2.25
N LEU A 144 16.09 -0.94 1.90
CA LEU A 144 15.71 -0.15 0.74
C LEU A 144 15.39 1.27 1.19
N THR A 145 16.15 2.24 0.69
CA THR A 145 15.93 3.67 0.95
C THR A 145 15.78 4.43 -0.34
N LEU A 146 15.11 5.58 -0.24
CA LEU A 146 14.98 6.59 -1.26
C LEU A 146 15.35 7.94 -0.66
N ARG A 147 16.11 8.74 -1.40
CA ARG A 147 16.43 10.13 -1.04
C ARG A 147 16.14 11.10 -2.16
N ILE A 148 15.71 12.30 -1.79
CA ILE A 148 15.55 13.44 -2.68
C ILE A 148 16.69 14.40 -2.38
N THR A 149 17.62 14.55 -3.34
CA THR A 149 18.82 15.39 -3.17
C THR A 149 18.71 16.74 -3.88
N GLU A 150 17.82 16.84 -4.86
CA GLU A 150 17.51 18.07 -5.59
C GLU A 150 16.00 18.12 -5.79
N ILE A 151 15.39 19.30 -5.73
CA ILE A 151 13.95 19.49 -5.92
C ILE A 151 13.69 20.88 -6.51
N ASP A 152 12.76 20.97 -7.45
CA ASP A 152 12.23 22.24 -7.94
C ASP A 152 11.03 22.66 -7.05
N PRO A 153 11.12 23.73 -6.25
CA PRO A 153 10.01 24.15 -5.40
C PRO A 153 8.76 24.60 -6.17
N ALA A 154 8.88 24.94 -7.45
CA ALA A 154 7.74 25.29 -8.31
C ALA A 154 7.01 24.04 -8.86
N ASP A 155 7.68 22.89 -8.87
CA ASP A 155 7.12 21.60 -9.28
C ASP A 155 7.76 20.46 -8.46
N PRO A 156 7.44 20.35 -7.16
CA PRO A 156 8.15 19.47 -6.25
C PRO A 156 7.87 18.00 -6.56
N VAL A 157 8.89 17.17 -6.31
CA VAL A 157 8.79 15.72 -6.38
C VAL A 157 7.74 15.21 -5.38
N ARG A 158 6.73 14.51 -5.89
CA ARG A 158 5.59 14.00 -5.12
C ARG A 158 5.02 12.72 -5.75
N ASP A 159 4.01 12.14 -5.10
CA ASP A 159 3.31 10.93 -5.54
C ASP A 159 4.25 9.78 -5.93
N ILE A 160 5.31 9.64 -5.14
CA ILE A 160 6.30 8.58 -5.29
C ILE A 160 5.64 7.24 -4.98
N ARG A 161 5.76 6.32 -5.94
CA ARG A 161 5.34 4.92 -5.84
C ARG A 161 6.52 4.05 -6.21
N VAL A 162 6.79 2.98 -5.46
CA VAL A 162 7.86 2.03 -5.75
C VAL A 162 7.23 0.66 -5.97
N ILE A 163 6.88 0.38 -7.22
CA ILE A 163 6.07 -0.77 -7.62
C ILE A 163 6.94 -2.00 -7.81
N LEU A 164 6.50 -3.10 -7.20
CA LEU A 164 7.11 -4.42 -7.35
C LEU A 164 7.03 -4.93 -8.80
N PRO A 165 7.95 -5.82 -9.22
CA PRO A 165 7.95 -6.38 -10.58
C PRO A 165 6.64 -7.13 -10.85
N GLY A 166 6.01 -6.85 -12.00
CA GLY A 166 4.80 -7.53 -12.45
C GLY A 166 3.48 -6.88 -11.98
N PHE A 167 3.54 -5.76 -11.25
CA PHE A 167 2.37 -5.03 -10.76
C PHE A 167 2.22 -3.62 -11.38
N GLU A 168 3.05 -3.26 -12.34
CA GLU A 168 3.15 -1.92 -12.94
C GLU A 168 1.82 -1.42 -13.52
N THR A 169 0.97 -2.36 -13.97
CA THR A 169 -0.33 -2.05 -14.59
C THR A 169 -1.53 -2.40 -13.70
N THR A 170 -1.33 -2.80 -12.45
CA THR A 170 -2.41 -3.29 -11.58
C THR A 170 -2.35 -2.74 -10.14
N TYR A 171 -1.27 -2.07 -9.76
CA TYR A 171 -1.05 -1.62 -8.37
C TYR A 171 -2.15 -0.68 -7.85
N TRP A 172 -2.89 -0.01 -8.73
CA TRP A 172 -3.99 0.88 -8.35
C TRP A 172 -5.30 0.14 -8.11
N ASP A 173 -5.58 -0.94 -8.84
CA ASP A 173 -6.82 -1.72 -8.73
C ASP A 173 -6.76 -2.71 -7.56
N GLN A 174 -5.62 -3.37 -7.39
CA GLN A 174 -5.35 -4.31 -6.30
C GLN A 174 -4.00 -3.93 -5.66
N PRO A 175 -4.00 -3.05 -4.65
CA PRO A 175 -2.77 -2.53 -4.06
C PRO A 175 -2.12 -3.53 -3.11
N PHE A 176 -2.81 -4.60 -2.71
CA PHE A 176 -2.31 -5.61 -1.79
C PHE A 176 -1.50 -6.68 -2.50
N HIS A 177 -0.39 -7.08 -1.87
CA HIS A 177 0.43 -8.17 -2.37
C HIS A 177 -0.37 -9.50 -2.35
N PRO A 178 -0.38 -10.29 -3.42
CA PRO A 178 -1.13 -11.55 -3.46
C PRO A 178 -0.78 -12.51 -2.33
N ASP A 179 0.50 -12.60 -1.96
CA ASP A 179 0.95 -13.45 -0.85
C ASP A 179 0.42 -12.97 0.51
N PHE A 180 0.24 -11.66 0.69
CA PHE A 180 -0.39 -11.09 1.87
C PHE A 180 -1.87 -11.48 1.92
N LEU A 181 -2.59 -11.33 0.80
CA LEU A 181 -3.99 -11.73 0.71
C LEU A 181 -4.17 -13.23 1.02
N ARG A 182 -3.38 -14.10 0.36
CA ARG A 182 -3.44 -15.56 0.58
C ARG A 182 -3.14 -15.97 2.02
N ARG A 183 -2.33 -15.21 2.73
CA ARG A 183 -2.01 -15.50 4.13
C ARG A 183 -3.22 -15.29 5.05
N TRP A 184 -4.04 -14.29 4.75
CA TRP A 184 -5.15 -13.86 5.62
C TRP A 184 -6.53 -14.29 5.12
N GLU A 185 -6.63 -14.90 3.93
CA GLU A 185 -7.87 -15.37 3.28
C GLU A 185 -8.69 -16.38 4.08
N LYS A 186 -8.17 -16.90 5.20
CA LYS A 186 -8.85 -17.88 6.05
C LYS A 186 -9.47 -17.29 7.32
N PHE A 187 -9.41 -15.97 7.50
CA PHE A 187 -10.05 -15.29 8.64
C PHE A 187 -11.29 -14.55 8.16
N LYS A 188 -12.42 -14.76 8.83
CA LYS A 188 -13.68 -14.06 8.50
C LYS A 188 -13.69 -12.65 9.09
N VAL A 189 -13.17 -12.47 10.30
CA VAL A 189 -13.12 -11.14 10.95
C VAL A 189 -11.70 -10.59 10.93
N LEU A 190 -11.51 -9.40 10.36
CA LEU A 190 -10.23 -8.70 10.37
C LEU A 190 -10.32 -7.46 11.25
N ARG A 191 -9.64 -7.51 12.40
CA ARG A 191 -9.49 -6.37 13.28
C ARG A 191 -8.31 -5.52 12.85
N PHE A 192 -8.54 -4.22 12.69
CA PHE A 192 -7.57 -3.29 12.10
C PHE A 192 -6.86 -2.37 13.11
N MET A 193 -6.89 -2.67 14.42
CA MET A 193 -6.32 -1.78 15.45
C MET A 193 -4.89 -1.31 15.15
N ASP A 194 -3.99 -2.21 14.73
CA ASP A 194 -2.59 -1.84 14.46
C ASP A 194 -2.39 -1.23 13.08
N LEU A 195 -3.19 -1.64 12.08
CA LEU A 195 -3.21 -0.96 10.78
C LEU A 195 -3.71 0.48 10.93
N GLN A 196 -4.72 0.73 11.76
CA GLN A 196 -5.24 2.07 12.07
C GLN A 196 -4.38 2.87 13.06
N ARG A 197 -3.34 2.25 13.66
CA ARG A 197 -2.54 2.86 14.74
C ARG A 197 -3.41 3.45 15.86
N THR A 198 -4.48 2.75 16.25
CA THR A 198 -5.48 3.30 17.19
C THR A 198 -4.93 3.53 18.60
N ASN A 199 -4.02 2.66 19.06
CA ASN A 199 -3.44 2.76 20.40
C ASN A 199 -2.67 4.08 20.55
N ASN A 200 -3.01 4.87 21.57
CA ASN A 200 -2.45 6.21 21.82
C ASN A 200 -2.63 7.20 20.65
N SER A 201 -3.56 6.95 19.73
CA SER A 201 -3.84 7.85 18.62
C SER A 201 -4.26 9.23 19.13
N LYS A 202 -3.71 10.27 18.49
CA LYS A 202 -4.01 11.68 18.75
C LYS A 202 -5.04 12.25 17.78
N GLN A 203 -5.60 11.42 16.88
CA GLN A 203 -6.62 11.86 15.95
C GLN A 203 -7.89 12.25 16.70
N THR A 204 -8.44 13.40 16.34
CA THR A 204 -9.63 14.00 16.97
C THR A 204 -10.72 14.31 15.95
N GLN A 205 -10.37 15.01 14.87
CA GLN A 205 -11.28 15.44 13.83
C GLN A 205 -11.17 14.53 12.60
N TRP A 206 -12.22 14.48 11.77
CA TRP A 206 -12.23 13.66 10.56
C TRP A 206 -11.04 13.95 9.63
N SER A 207 -10.61 15.21 9.58
CA SER A 207 -9.44 15.67 8.81
C SER A 207 -8.10 15.12 9.30
N ASP A 208 -8.02 14.59 10.52
CA ASP A 208 -6.77 14.08 11.11
C ASP A 208 -6.42 12.68 10.59
N ARG A 209 -7.37 12.00 9.92
CA ARG A 209 -7.21 10.63 9.44
C ARG A 209 -6.15 10.53 8.33
N PRO A 210 -5.47 9.39 8.20
CA PRO A 210 -4.69 9.12 7.00
C PRO A 210 -5.58 9.07 5.76
N ALA A 211 -5.06 9.59 4.65
CA ALA A 211 -5.68 9.52 3.33
C ALA A 211 -4.78 8.74 2.36
N PRO A 212 -5.32 8.12 1.30
CA PRO A 212 -4.53 7.36 0.32
C PRO A 212 -3.43 8.15 -0.37
N GLN A 213 -3.60 9.48 -0.50
CA GLN A 213 -2.65 10.39 -1.16
C GLN A 213 -1.48 10.78 -0.26
N MET A 214 -1.55 10.51 1.05
CA MET A 214 -0.44 10.79 1.94
C MET A 214 0.82 10.02 1.51
N GLN A 215 1.98 10.63 1.76
CA GLN A 215 3.32 10.16 1.44
C GLN A 215 3.56 8.68 1.76
N THR A 216 2.94 8.16 2.81
CA THR A 216 3.06 6.77 3.24
C THR A 216 1.84 6.33 4.07
N GLN A 217 1.61 5.02 4.13
CA GLN A 217 0.66 4.37 5.03
C GLN A 217 1.37 3.75 6.26
N GLY A 218 2.71 3.88 6.33
CA GLY A 218 3.57 3.37 7.39
C GLY A 218 3.88 4.39 8.51
N SER A 219 3.19 5.53 8.52
CA SER A 219 3.33 6.57 9.54
C SER A 219 2.54 6.24 10.82
N GLU A 220 2.67 7.10 11.83
CA GLU A 220 1.87 7.02 13.06
C GLU A 220 0.38 7.30 12.86
N ALA A 221 -0.02 7.84 11.69
CA ALA A 221 -1.43 8.00 11.35
C ALA A 221 -2.11 6.67 11.00
N GLY A 222 -1.32 5.64 10.63
CA GLY A 222 -1.82 4.35 10.16
C GLY A 222 -2.23 4.33 8.70
N VAL A 223 -2.95 3.27 8.33
CA VAL A 223 -3.47 3.00 6.99
C VAL A 223 -4.82 3.67 6.81
N ALA A 224 -5.02 4.30 5.66
CA ALA A 224 -6.25 4.97 5.25
C ALA A 224 -7.45 4.01 5.25
N LEU A 225 -8.61 4.53 5.67
CA LEU A 225 -9.87 3.80 5.72
C LEU A 225 -10.21 3.15 4.38
N GLU A 226 -9.96 3.86 3.28
CA GLU A 226 -10.22 3.40 1.92
C GLU A 226 -9.46 2.10 1.61
N TYR A 227 -8.20 1.98 2.04
CA TYR A 227 -7.44 0.74 1.88
C TYR A 227 -7.99 -0.38 2.79
N LEU A 228 -8.40 -0.06 4.01
CA LEU A 228 -8.95 -1.06 4.93
C LEU A 228 -10.27 -1.66 4.41
N ILE A 229 -11.13 -0.81 3.85
CA ILE A 229 -12.37 -1.25 3.18
C ILE A 229 -12.01 -2.11 1.95
N GLN A 230 -11.05 -1.67 1.13
CA GLN A 230 -10.63 -2.44 -0.03
C GLN A 230 -10.04 -3.81 0.35
N LEU A 231 -9.29 -3.90 1.45
CA LEU A 231 -8.74 -5.16 1.96
C LEU A 231 -9.84 -6.10 2.42
N ALA A 232 -10.80 -5.59 3.19
CA ALA A 232 -11.95 -6.36 3.65
C ALA A 232 -12.75 -6.92 2.46
N ASN A 233 -13.03 -6.07 1.46
CA ASN A 233 -13.71 -6.48 0.23
C ASN A 233 -12.91 -7.52 -0.57
N ALA A 234 -11.58 -7.36 -0.68
CA ALA A 234 -10.73 -8.29 -1.43
C ALA A 234 -10.67 -9.69 -0.80
N LEU A 235 -10.87 -9.78 0.52
CA LEU A 235 -10.85 -11.03 1.28
C LEU A 235 -12.24 -11.53 1.67
N ASP A 236 -13.31 -10.85 1.25
CA ASP A 236 -14.68 -11.06 1.76
C ASP A 236 -14.72 -11.16 3.30
N ALA A 237 -13.96 -10.32 3.98
CA ALA A 237 -13.85 -10.33 5.43
C ALA A 237 -14.74 -9.26 6.07
N ASP A 238 -15.27 -9.57 7.25
CA ASP A 238 -15.98 -8.63 8.12
C ASP A 238 -14.95 -7.72 8.82
N PRO A 239 -14.93 -6.41 8.53
CA PRO A 239 -13.97 -5.51 9.13
C PRO A 239 -14.37 -5.13 10.55
N TRP A 240 -13.42 -5.23 11.50
CA TRP A 240 -13.53 -4.64 12.83
C TRP A 240 -12.63 -3.41 12.93
N PHE A 241 -13.25 -2.25 12.74
CA PHE A 241 -12.62 -0.94 12.90
C PHE A 241 -12.54 -0.51 14.38
N CYS A 242 -11.42 0.11 14.75
CA CYS A 242 -11.16 0.63 16.08
C CYS A 242 -11.09 2.17 16.01
N MET A 243 -11.91 2.85 16.80
CA MET A 243 -11.99 4.32 16.78
C MET A 243 -10.96 4.95 17.74
N PRO A 244 -10.32 6.07 17.35
CA PRO A 244 -9.49 6.84 18.28
C PRO A 244 -10.30 7.29 19.50
N HIS A 245 -9.73 7.16 20.69
CA HIS A 245 -10.40 7.53 21.94
C HIS A 245 -10.70 9.05 22.08
N LEU A 246 -10.04 9.89 21.28
CA LEU A 246 -10.27 11.34 21.24
C LEU A 246 -11.14 11.78 20.05
N ALA A 247 -11.66 10.83 19.26
CA ALA A 247 -12.48 11.12 18.11
C ALA A 247 -13.75 11.88 18.52
N THR A 248 -14.08 12.94 17.79
CA THR A 248 -15.32 13.68 17.99
C THR A 248 -16.52 12.94 17.41
N ASP A 249 -17.73 13.32 17.82
CA ASP A 249 -18.96 12.79 17.20
C ASP A 249 -18.98 13.00 15.68
N ASP A 250 -18.40 14.10 15.19
CA ASP A 250 -18.28 14.39 13.76
C ASP A 250 -17.40 13.36 13.04
N TYR A 251 -16.26 12.98 13.63
CA TYR A 251 -15.42 11.89 13.14
C TYR A 251 -16.23 10.59 13.04
N ILE A 252 -16.96 10.22 14.10
CA ILE A 252 -17.73 8.97 14.16
C ILE A 252 -18.83 8.94 13.10
N ARG A 253 -19.54 10.06 12.89
CA ARG A 253 -20.59 10.16 11.86
C ARG A 253 -20.01 9.98 10.46
N HIS A 254 -18.92 10.67 10.12
CA HIS A 254 -18.28 10.52 8.82
C HIS A 254 -17.71 9.11 8.59
N PHE A 255 -17.24 8.45 9.65
CA PHE A 255 -16.76 7.08 9.57
C PHE A 255 -17.88 6.08 9.23
N ALA A 256 -19.09 6.31 9.75
CA ALA A 256 -20.23 5.41 9.57
C ALA A 256 -20.87 5.46 8.17
N GLY A 257 -20.63 6.54 7.42
CA GLY A 257 -21.19 6.78 6.08
C GLY A 257 -22.46 7.63 6.07
#